data_AF-A0ABC8SSC8-F1
#
_entry.id   AF-A0ABC8SSC8-F1
#
_cell.length_a   1.000
_cell.length_b   1.000
_cell.length_c   1.000
_cell.angle_alpha   90.00
_cell.angle_beta   90.00
_cell.angle_gamma   90.00
#
_symmetry.space_group_name_H-M   'P 1'
#
loop_
_entity.id
_entity.type
_entity.pdbx_description
1 polymer ?
#
loop_
_entity_poly.entity_id
_entity_poly.type
_entity_poly.pdbx_seq_one_letter_code
_entity_poly.pdbx_strand_id
1 'polypeptide(L)'
;MPTFFVGLQHAAAVVDDKLYIAGGSRNGRYISDVKVLDLGSLAWSAVKLNVEPNADKVEDSSTREKLPASSGHSMIKWENKLLLIAGHSKNVSDSVTVRFIDLESHQCGVVETSGKVPVARGGQSVTLFGSKVIMFGGEDRGRRLLNDVHVLDLETMTWNVVETTQTPPAPRFDHTAAVHAQRYLLIFGGCSHSLFFNDLHVLDLETVSIYPFQILSCFQIRWTHDVLTLGGFILIYHENRMSSYNTKIIVLSIPTTLRAF
;
A
#
# COMPACT_ATOMS: atom_id res chain seq x y z
N MET A 1 18.08 -22.69 -11.58
CA MET A 1 16.64 -22.68 -11.25
C MET A 1 16.38 -21.41 -10.46
N PRO A 2 15.56 -20.45 -10.94
CA PRO A 2 15.24 -19.28 -10.13
C PRO A 2 14.37 -19.75 -8.96
N THR A 3 14.83 -19.52 -7.74
CA THR A 3 14.08 -19.79 -6.52
C THR A 3 12.82 -18.93 -6.53
N PHE A 4 11.65 -19.57 -6.65
CA PHE A 4 10.35 -18.93 -6.45
C PHE A 4 10.33 -18.18 -5.11
N PHE A 5 9.79 -16.96 -5.11
CA PHE A 5 9.60 -16.17 -3.89
C PHE A 5 8.59 -16.90 -2.99
N VAL A 6 9.08 -17.44 -1.88
CA VAL A 6 8.23 -17.93 -0.79
C VAL A 6 8.31 -16.89 0.32
N GLY A 7 7.58 -15.80 0.15
CA GLY A 7 7.46 -14.73 1.14
C GLY A 7 6.09 -14.07 1.05
N LEU A 8 5.66 -13.43 2.14
CA LEU A 8 4.35 -12.80 2.27
C LEU A 8 4.52 -11.30 2.48
N GLN A 9 3.52 -10.52 2.04
CA GLN A 9 3.39 -9.09 2.30
C GLN A 9 4.58 -8.25 1.78
N HIS A 10 5.08 -8.64 0.59
CA HIS A 10 5.99 -7.81 -0.19
C HIS A 10 5.25 -6.59 -0.72
N ALA A 11 5.96 -5.47 -0.86
CA ALA A 11 5.45 -4.37 -1.67
C ALA A 11 5.93 -4.52 -3.10
N ALA A 12 5.05 -4.25 -4.05
CA ALA A 12 5.34 -4.35 -5.47
C ALA A 12 4.81 -3.13 -6.23
N ALA A 13 5.53 -2.70 -7.25
CA ALA A 13 5.13 -1.63 -8.15
C ALA A 13 5.75 -1.87 -9.52
N VAL A 14 4.96 -1.63 -10.57
CA VAL A 14 5.45 -1.65 -11.95
C VAL A 14 5.85 -0.23 -12.33
N VAL A 15 7.07 -0.08 -12.85
CA VAL A 15 7.58 1.17 -13.42
C VAL A 15 8.16 0.84 -14.78
N ASP A 16 7.61 1.45 -15.82
CA ASP A 16 7.89 1.10 -17.22
C ASP A 16 7.74 -0.42 -17.42
N ASP A 17 8.73 -1.08 -18.05
CA ASP A 17 8.74 -2.54 -18.27
C ASP A 17 9.40 -3.33 -17.12
N LYS A 18 9.39 -2.79 -15.89
CA LYS A 18 10.04 -3.41 -14.73
C LYS A 18 9.11 -3.52 -13.54
N LEU A 19 8.99 -4.72 -12.98
CA LEU A 19 8.31 -4.99 -11.72
C LEU A 19 9.33 -4.94 -10.58
N TYR A 20 9.22 -3.94 -9.73
CA TYR A 20 10.00 -3.81 -8.50
C TYR A 20 9.27 -4.52 -7.36
N ILE A 21 10.01 -5.28 -6.55
CA ILE A 21 9.53 -5.95 -5.35
C ILE A 21 10.49 -5.63 -4.22
N ALA A 22 9.96 -5.18 -3.08
CA ALA A 22 10.74 -4.78 -1.92
C ALA A 22 10.21 -5.39 -0.62
N GLY A 23 11.15 -5.75 0.25
CA GLY A 23 10.92 -6.26 1.61
C GLY A 23 10.03 -7.49 1.65
N GLY A 24 9.14 -7.60 2.63
CA GLY A 24 8.29 -8.75 2.91
C GLY A 24 8.78 -9.59 4.09
N SER A 25 8.20 -10.78 4.26
CA SER A 25 8.59 -11.72 5.31
C SER A 25 8.85 -13.12 4.75
N ARG A 26 9.90 -13.76 5.25
CA ARG A 26 10.27 -15.15 4.92
C ARG A 26 10.60 -15.90 6.20
N ASN A 27 9.90 -17.00 6.46
CA ASN A 27 10.06 -17.83 7.66
C ASN A 27 10.00 -17.00 8.97
N GLY A 28 9.05 -16.05 9.05
CA GLY A 28 8.87 -15.18 10.21
C GLY A 28 9.92 -14.09 10.37
N ARG A 29 10.86 -13.93 9.42
CA ARG A 29 11.85 -12.86 9.42
C ARG A 29 11.53 -11.86 8.31
N TYR A 30 11.55 -10.58 8.66
CA TYR A 30 11.48 -9.53 7.64
C TYR A 30 12.74 -9.55 6.77
N ILE A 31 12.57 -9.17 5.52
CA ILE A 31 13.66 -9.05 4.55
C ILE A 31 13.73 -7.60 4.05
N SER A 32 14.90 -7.20 3.58
CA SER A 32 15.22 -5.84 3.10
C SER A 32 15.65 -5.83 1.64
N ASP A 33 15.54 -6.95 0.94
CA ASP A 33 15.97 -7.05 -0.44
C ASP A 33 15.02 -6.32 -1.39
N VAL A 34 15.61 -5.79 -2.45
CA VAL A 34 14.89 -5.19 -3.57
C VAL A 34 15.27 -5.95 -4.83
N LYS A 35 14.25 -6.44 -5.51
CA LYS A 35 14.35 -7.32 -6.66
C LYS A 35 13.56 -6.72 -7.80
N VAL A 36 14.09 -6.87 -9.00
CA VAL A 36 13.46 -6.35 -10.22
C VAL A 36 13.31 -7.48 -11.20
N LEU A 37 12.08 -7.65 -11.69
CA LEU A 37 11.77 -8.48 -12.84
C LEU A 37 11.60 -7.56 -14.04
N ASP A 38 12.45 -7.74 -15.04
CA ASP A 38 12.27 -7.15 -16.35
C ASP A 38 11.14 -7.90 -17.08
N LEU A 39 10.07 -7.19 -17.46
CA LEU A 39 8.85 -7.80 -18.00
C LEU A 39 9.00 -8.19 -19.48
N GLY A 40 9.94 -7.57 -20.20
CA GLY A 40 10.23 -7.93 -21.59
C GLY A 40 11.04 -9.22 -21.72
N SER A 41 12.03 -9.40 -20.84
CA SER A 41 12.92 -10.58 -20.85
C SER A 41 12.56 -11.65 -19.82
N LEU A 42 11.67 -11.33 -18.86
CA LEU A 42 11.35 -12.14 -17.69
C LEU A 42 12.57 -12.48 -16.83
N ALA A 43 13.62 -11.65 -16.90
CA ALA A 43 14.85 -11.83 -16.16
C ALA A 43 14.80 -11.13 -14.80
N TRP A 44 15.24 -11.84 -13.76
CA TRP A 44 15.37 -11.29 -12.41
C TRP A 44 16.74 -10.67 -12.19
N SER A 45 16.76 -9.52 -11.50
CA SER A 45 17.97 -8.86 -11.03
C SER A 45 17.79 -8.36 -9.58
N ALA A 46 18.90 -8.21 -8.86
CA ALA A 46 18.90 -7.61 -7.54
C ALA A 46 19.35 -6.16 -7.63
N VAL A 47 18.64 -5.25 -6.98
CA VAL A 47 19.04 -3.84 -6.90
C VAL A 47 19.96 -3.66 -5.72
N LYS A 48 21.19 -3.19 -6.00
CA LYS A 48 22.13 -2.80 -4.95
C LYS A 48 21.88 -1.35 -4.59
N LEU A 49 21.18 -1.14 -3.49
CA LEU A 49 20.88 0.20 -3.00
C LEU A 49 22.12 0.88 -2.41
N ASN A 50 22.15 2.20 -2.41
CA ASN A 50 23.15 3.04 -1.76
C ASN A 50 22.45 3.94 -0.74
N VAL A 51 23.11 4.32 0.35
CA VAL A 51 22.51 5.21 1.36
C VAL A 51 23.01 6.63 1.08
N GLU A 52 22.14 7.63 1.22
CA GLU A 52 22.59 9.03 1.20
C GLU A 52 23.63 9.28 2.31
N PRO A 53 24.77 9.91 2.01
CA PRO A 53 25.71 10.33 3.03
C PRO A 53 25.16 11.61 3.68
N ASN A 54 24.46 11.51 4.80
CA ASN A 54 24.20 12.69 5.63
C ASN A 54 24.72 12.52 7.06
N ALA A 55 25.26 13.64 7.54
CA ALA A 55 26.21 13.78 8.64
C ALA A 55 25.64 13.35 9.99
N ASP A 56 26.23 12.31 10.59
CA ASP A 56 26.71 12.37 11.97
C ASP A 56 27.56 11.14 12.30
N LYS A 57 28.74 11.40 12.86
CA LYS A 57 29.66 10.40 13.39
C LYS A 57 29.11 9.84 14.69
N VAL A 58 28.68 8.59 14.70
CA VAL A 58 28.97 7.64 15.80
C VAL A 58 29.03 6.24 15.18
N GLU A 59 30.18 5.58 15.35
CA GLU A 59 30.40 4.18 15.02
C GLU A 59 29.66 3.28 16.01
N ASP A 60 28.88 2.33 15.50
CA ASP A 60 28.88 0.99 16.09
C ASP A 60 28.68 -0.07 15.01
N SER A 61 29.54 -1.08 15.03
CA SER A 61 29.69 -2.12 14.03
C SER A 61 28.63 -3.21 14.21
N SER A 62 27.45 -2.98 13.65
CA SER A 62 26.56 -4.03 13.17
C SER A 62 25.97 -3.54 11.84
N THR A 63 25.93 -4.40 10.83
CA THR A 63 25.58 -4.07 9.44
C THR A 63 24.41 -3.08 9.33
N ARG A 64 24.69 -1.80 9.02
CA ARG A 64 23.66 -0.81 8.68
C ARG A 64 22.89 -1.34 7.46
N GLU A 65 21.75 -1.99 7.69
CA GLU A 65 20.85 -2.38 6.62
C GLU A 65 20.39 -1.09 5.90
N LYS A 66 20.69 -0.99 4.60
CA LYS A 66 20.49 0.24 3.79
C LYS A 66 19.02 0.66 3.74
N LEU A 67 18.13 -0.33 3.64
CA LEU A 67 16.73 -0.25 4.03
C LEU A 67 16.52 -1.26 5.16
N PRO A 68 15.79 -0.91 6.23
CA PRO A 68 15.51 -1.89 7.27
C PRO A 68 14.60 -2.98 6.74
N ALA A 69 14.85 -4.20 7.18
CA ALA A 69 13.97 -5.32 6.92
C ALA A 69 12.53 -5.01 7.36
N SER A 70 11.59 -5.04 6.41
CA SER A 70 10.21 -4.61 6.63
C SER A 70 9.19 -5.45 5.86
N SER A 71 7.93 -5.49 6.31
CA SER A 71 6.84 -6.29 5.74
C SER A 71 5.50 -5.55 5.86
N GLY A 72 4.58 -5.77 4.93
CA GLY A 72 3.24 -5.17 4.98
C GLY A 72 3.18 -3.66 4.67
N HIS A 73 4.24 -3.14 4.06
CA HIS A 73 4.29 -1.79 3.52
C HIS A 73 3.69 -1.76 2.12
N SER A 74 3.27 -0.59 1.66
CA SER A 74 2.79 -0.37 0.30
C SER A 74 3.85 0.38 -0.52
N MET A 75 3.93 0.12 -1.82
CA MET A 75 4.89 0.77 -2.71
C MET A 75 4.17 1.63 -3.75
N ILE A 76 4.48 2.92 -3.78
CA ILE A 76 3.90 3.90 -4.70
C ILE A 76 5.01 4.51 -5.55
N LYS A 77 4.85 4.49 -6.88
CA LYS A 77 5.72 5.24 -7.78
C LYS A 77 5.32 6.72 -7.76
N TRP A 78 6.28 7.58 -7.45
CA TRP A 78 6.13 9.04 -7.50
C TRP A 78 7.38 9.65 -8.14
N GLU A 79 7.21 10.33 -9.28
CA GLU A 79 8.32 10.87 -10.07
C GLU A 79 9.42 9.82 -10.34
N ASN A 80 10.68 10.10 -9.95
CA ASN A 80 11.83 9.19 -10.07
C ASN A 80 12.03 8.28 -8.84
N LYS A 81 11.03 8.18 -7.95
CA LYS A 81 11.15 7.46 -6.68
C LYS A 81 10.08 6.39 -6.54
N LEU A 82 10.45 5.30 -5.88
CA LEU A 82 9.53 4.35 -5.28
C LEU A 82 9.41 4.67 -3.79
N LEU A 83 8.22 5.06 -3.36
CA LEU A 83 7.91 5.34 -1.97
C LEU A 83 7.39 4.08 -1.29
N LEU A 84 8.01 3.68 -0.19
CA LEU A 84 7.59 2.58 0.67
C LEU A 84 6.92 3.19 1.91
N ILE A 85 5.63 2.92 2.08
CA ILE A 85 4.77 3.61 3.06
C ILE A 85 4.18 2.59 4.04
N ALA A 86 4.24 2.94 5.33
CA ALA A 86 3.73 2.13 6.44
C ALA A 86 4.38 0.74 6.54
N GLY A 87 3.67 -0.25 7.08
CA GLY A 87 4.20 -1.58 7.35
C GLY A 87 5.04 -1.66 8.62
N HIS A 88 5.55 -2.86 8.89
CA HIS A 88 6.32 -3.17 10.08
C HIS A 88 7.79 -3.33 9.74
N SER A 89 8.66 -2.86 10.62
CA SER A 89 10.09 -3.13 10.55
C SER A 89 10.61 -3.53 11.94
N LYS A 90 11.83 -4.06 12.03
CA LYS A 90 12.47 -4.33 13.32
C LYS A 90 12.72 -3.05 14.13
N ASN A 91 12.98 -1.95 13.43
CA ASN A 91 13.10 -0.64 14.04
C ASN A 91 11.69 -0.13 14.32
N VAL A 92 11.31 -0.18 15.59
CA VAL A 92 9.97 0.21 16.01
C VAL A 92 9.85 1.73 15.96
N SER A 93 8.87 2.21 15.22
CA SER A 93 8.38 3.59 15.25
C SER A 93 6.92 3.57 15.69
N ASP A 94 6.49 4.58 16.45
CA ASP A 94 5.09 4.74 16.82
C ASP A 94 4.27 5.42 15.70
N SER A 95 4.94 6.00 14.70
CA SER A 95 4.33 6.69 13.56
C SER A 95 4.71 6.04 12.22
N VAL A 96 3.84 6.17 11.23
CA VAL A 96 4.11 5.77 9.84
C VAL A 96 5.40 6.41 9.37
N THR A 97 6.26 5.60 8.75
CA THR A 97 7.46 6.06 8.08
C THR A 97 7.25 6.02 6.57
N VAL A 98 7.75 7.03 5.86
CA VAL A 98 7.85 7.03 4.40
C VAL A 98 9.32 6.85 4.04
N ARG A 99 9.63 5.85 3.23
CA ARG A 99 10.98 5.61 2.70
C ARG A 99 10.96 5.76 1.20
N PHE A 100 12.12 6.01 0.60
CA PHE A 100 12.23 6.07 -0.84
C PHE A 100 13.36 5.18 -1.36
N ILE A 101 13.22 4.76 -2.61
CA ILE A 101 14.28 4.27 -3.48
C ILE A 101 14.25 5.15 -4.73
N ASP A 102 15.35 5.84 -5.01
CA ASP A 102 15.55 6.57 -6.26
C ASP A 102 15.86 5.57 -7.39
N LEU A 103 15.12 5.68 -8.49
CA LEU A 103 15.14 4.70 -9.58
C LEU A 103 16.40 4.81 -10.45
N GLU A 104 17.07 5.96 -10.47
CA GLU A 104 18.25 6.20 -11.31
C GLU A 104 19.55 5.97 -10.54
N SER A 105 19.68 6.61 -9.38
CA SER A 105 20.87 6.54 -8.53
C SER A 105 20.91 5.31 -7.62
N HIS A 106 19.77 4.62 -7.49
CA HIS A 106 19.55 3.53 -6.52
C HIS A 106 19.82 3.96 -5.07
N GLN A 107 19.75 5.26 -4.78
CA GLN A 107 19.83 5.75 -3.41
C GLN A 107 18.54 5.46 -2.66
N CYS A 108 18.65 5.13 -1.37
CA CYS A 108 17.50 4.92 -0.51
C CYS A 108 17.64 5.69 0.80
N GLY A 109 16.50 6.08 1.36
CA GLY A 109 16.46 6.87 2.58
C GLY A 109 15.07 6.94 3.19
N VAL A 110 14.96 7.79 4.22
CA VAL A 110 13.68 8.16 4.84
C VAL A 110 13.27 9.52 4.26
N VAL A 111 12.00 9.67 3.90
CA VAL A 111 11.43 10.97 3.58
C VAL A 111 10.94 11.60 4.87
N GLU A 112 11.41 12.80 5.18
CA GLU A 112 10.86 13.57 6.29
C GLU A 112 9.44 13.99 5.95
N THR A 113 8.51 13.68 6.84
CA THR A 113 7.10 14.07 6.70
C THR A 113 6.64 14.83 7.92
N SER A 114 5.72 15.76 7.74
CA SER A 114 5.18 16.60 8.81
C SER A 114 3.64 16.51 8.89
N GLY A 115 3.04 17.29 9.80
CA GLY A 115 1.58 17.36 9.95
C GLY A 115 1.00 16.28 10.88
N LYS A 116 -0.21 15.81 10.56
CA LYS A 116 -0.94 14.79 11.33
C LYS A 116 -0.49 13.38 10.95
N VAL A 117 0.76 13.04 11.28
CA VAL A 117 1.36 11.76 10.89
C VAL A 117 0.55 10.59 11.49
N PRO A 118 0.14 9.59 10.68
CA PRO A 118 -0.65 8.46 11.19
C PRO A 118 0.18 7.56 12.13
N VAL A 119 -0.49 6.90 13.09
CA VAL A 119 0.13 5.84 13.89
C VAL A 119 0.68 4.72 13.00
N ALA A 120 1.83 4.14 13.38
CA ALA A 120 2.40 2.99 12.71
C ALA A 120 1.41 1.83 12.66
N ARG A 121 1.26 1.23 11.48
CA ARG A 121 0.21 0.26 11.17
C ARG A 121 0.62 -0.71 10.07
N GLY A 122 -0.05 -1.87 10.04
CA GLY A 122 0.04 -2.87 8.97
C GLY A 122 -1.33 -3.22 8.40
N GLY A 123 -1.36 -3.82 7.21
CA GLY A 123 -2.60 -4.22 6.54
C GLY A 123 -3.49 -3.05 6.09
N GLN A 124 -2.93 -1.84 6.05
CA GLN A 124 -3.55 -0.65 5.46
C GLN A 124 -3.53 -0.72 3.94
N SER A 125 -4.47 -0.04 3.28
CA SER A 125 -4.33 0.29 1.86
C SER A 125 -3.68 1.65 1.69
N VAL A 126 -2.93 1.80 0.60
CA VAL A 126 -2.28 3.05 0.18
C VAL A 126 -2.47 3.20 -1.31
N THR A 127 -3.06 4.30 -1.76
CA THR A 127 -3.40 4.54 -3.17
C THR A 127 -2.98 5.94 -3.62
N LEU A 128 -2.42 6.05 -4.82
CA LEU A 128 -2.06 7.33 -5.43
C LEU A 128 -3.30 8.00 -6.06
N PHE A 129 -3.48 9.29 -5.79
CA PHE A 129 -4.54 10.14 -6.32
C PHE A 129 -3.96 11.52 -6.68
N GLY A 130 -3.69 11.76 -7.97
CA GLY A 130 -2.98 12.98 -8.40
C GLY A 130 -1.61 13.07 -7.73
N SER A 131 -1.33 14.19 -7.06
CA SER A 131 -0.13 14.42 -6.24
C SER A 131 -0.30 14.07 -4.75
N LYS A 132 -1.30 13.23 -4.43
CA LYS A 132 -1.59 12.84 -3.05
C LYS A 132 -1.62 11.32 -2.91
N VAL A 133 -1.21 10.83 -1.75
CA VAL A 133 -1.39 9.44 -1.34
C VAL A 133 -2.48 9.36 -0.29
N ILE A 134 -3.44 8.46 -0.51
CA ILE A 134 -4.53 8.19 0.43
C ILE A 134 -4.24 6.87 1.13
N MET A 135 -4.30 6.89 2.45
CA MET A 135 -4.15 5.72 3.31
C MET A 135 -5.46 5.46 4.06
N PHE A 136 -5.92 4.21 4.08
CA PHE A 136 -7.11 3.83 4.81
C PHE A 136 -6.88 2.59 5.69
N GLY A 137 -7.42 2.64 6.91
CA GLY A 137 -7.52 1.51 7.83
C GLY A 137 -6.18 0.94 8.29
N GLY A 138 -6.17 -0.38 8.50
CA GLY A 138 -5.04 -1.14 9.02
C GLY A 138 -5.19 -1.49 10.51
N GLU A 139 -4.15 -2.06 11.08
CA GLU A 139 -4.04 -2.42 12.49
C GLU A 139 -2.77 -1.79 13.09
N ASP A 140 -2.90 -1.14 14.26
CA ASP A 140 -1.74 -0.63 14.99
C ASP A 140 -1.07 -1.69 15.87
N ARG A 141 0.08 -1.33 16.46
CA ARG A 141 0.84 -2.26 17.32
C ARG A 141 0.07 -2.76 18.54
N GLY A 142 -0.91 -1.98 19.02
CA GLY A 142 -1.80 -2.34 20.12
C GLY A 142 -2.92 -3.29 19.69
N ARG A 143 -2.90 -3.80 18.45
CA ARG A 143 -3.95 -4.61 17.83
C ARG A 143 -5.27 -3.86 17.69
N ARG A 144 -5.25 -2.53 17.71
CA ARG A 144 -6.44 -1.74 17.44
C ARG A 144 -6.63 -1.63 15.94
N LEU A 145 -7.77 -2.10 15.47
CA LEU A 145 -8.22 -1.94 14.11
C LEU A 145 -8.59 -0.48 13.84
N LEU A 146 -8.27 -0.01 12.64
CA LEU A 146 -8.42 1.37 12.23
C LEU A 146 -9.38 1.48 11.03
N ASN A 147 -10.05 2.63 10.92
CA ASN A 147 -10.86 3.04 9.77
C ASN A 147 -10.70 4.54 9.48
N ASP A 148 -9.59 5.13 9.92
CA ASP A 148 -9.23 6.51 9.60
C ASP A 148 -8.72 6.61 8.15
N VAL A 149 -8.94 7.78 7.56
CA VAL A 149 -8.43 8.15 6.24
C VAL A 149 -7.37 9.23 6.45
N HIS A 150 -6.17 8.98 5.95
CA HIS A 150 -5.08 9.94 5.94
C HIS A 150 -4.65 10.26 4.52
N VAL A 151 -4.25 11.50 4.30
CA VAL A 151 -3.76 11.99 3.01
C VAL A 151 -2.37 12.57 3.20
N LEU A 152 -1.40 12.02 2.48
CA LEU A 152 -0.08 12.60 2.33
C LEU A 152 -0.06 13.41 1.05
N ASP A 153 0.16 14.72 1.17
CA ASP A 153 0.49 15.56 0.04
C ASP A 153 1.95 15.30 -0.37
N LEU A 154 2.20 14.83 -1.60
CA LEU A 154 3.54 14.41 -2.04
C LEU A 154 4.43 15.58 -2.48
N GLU A 155 3.85 16.75 -2.73
CA GLU A 155 4.61 17.97 -3.06
C GLU A 155 5.20 18.60 -1.79
N THR A 156 4.43 18.58 -0.70
CA THR A 156 4.80 19.19 0.59
C THR A 156 5.24 18.17 1.65
N MET A 157 5.11 16.87 1.37
CA MET A 157 5.34 15.76 2.31
C MET A 157 4.61 15.95 3.66
N THR A 158 3.39 16.48 3.60
CA THR A 158 2.58 16.80 4.79
C THR A 158 1.36 15.91 4.89
N TRP A 159 1.20 15.26 6.04
CA TRP A 159 0.05 14.42 6.37
C TRP A 159 -1.12 15.24 6.89
N ASN A 160 -2.31 14.90 6.42
CA ASN A 160 -3.59 15.39 6.91
C ASN A 160 -4.52 14.22 7.21
N VAL A 161 -5.41 14.42 8.19
CA VAL A 161 -6.51 13.49 8.46
C VAL A 161 -7.76 13.99 7.74
N VAL A 162 -8.48 13.08 7.10
CA VAL A 162 -9.76 13.39 6.46
C VAL A 162 -10.88 12.91 7.37
N GLU A 163 -11.72 13.84 7.81
CA GLU A 163 -12.94 13.50 8.53
C GLU A 163 -14.01 13.08 7.51
N THR A 164 -14.61 11.92 7.74
CA THR A 164 -15.72 11.43 6.92
C THR A 164 -17.04 11.81 7.58
N THR A 165 -17.97 12.36 6.80
CA THR A 165 -19.25 12.87 7.32
C THR A 165 -20.35 11.83 7.42
N GLN A 166 -20.13 10.65 6.83
CA GLN A 166 -21.04 9.51 6.88
C GLN A 166 -20.45 8.39 7.73
N THR A 167 -21.22 7.32 7.93
CA THR A 167 -20.73 6.13 8.61
C THR A 167 -19.55 5.53 7.82
N PRO A 168 -18.31 5.60 8.34
CA PRO A 168 -17.16 5.02 7.65
C PRO A 168 -17.30 3.49 7.59
N PRO A 169 -16.54 2.82 6.72
CA PRO A 169 -16.42 1.38 6.79
C PRO A 169 -16.00 0.95 8.20
N ALA A 170 -16.48 -0.21 8.64
CA ALA A 170 -16.04 -0.78 9.90
C ALA A 170 -14.49 -0.90 9.94
N PRO A 171 -13.84 -0.68 11.11
CA PRO A 171 -12.40 -0.89 11.29
C PRO A 171 -11.92 -2.22 10.73
N ARG A 172 -10.88 -2.16 9.89
CA ARG A 172 -10.44 -3.32 9.09
C ARG A 172 -8.97 -3.23 8.70
N PHE A 173 -8.37 -4.38 8.49
CA PHE A 173 -7.03 -4.56 7.92
C PHE A 173 -7.07 -5.63 6.83
N ASP A 174 -5.97 -5.76 6.08
CA ASP A 174 -5.80 -6.67 4.93
C ASP A 174 -6.91 -6.53 3.86
N HIS A 175 -7.52 -5.36 3.79
CA HIS A 175 -8.44 -4.97 2.72
C HIS A 175 -7.65 -4.48 1.51
N THR A 176 -8.35 -4.24 0.42
CA THR A 176 -7.77 -3.69 -0.79
C THR A 176 -8.49 -2.42 -1.21
N ALA A 177 -7.76 -1.48 -1.80
CA ALA A 177 -8.33 -0.25 -2.32
C ALA A 177 -7.70 0.15 -3.64
N ALA A 178 -8.48 0.83 -4.48
CA ALA A 178 -8.02 1.40 -5.73
C ALA A 178 -8.78 2.66 -6.11
N VAL A 179 -8.08 3.56 -6.80
CA VAL A 179 -8.69 4.76 -7.37
C VAL A 179 -9.29 4.41 -8.74
N HIS A 180 -10.52 4.84 -8.96
CA HIS A 180 -11.26 4.73 -10.20
C HIS A 180 -11.67 6.13 -10.71
N ALA A 181 -11.65 6.30 -12.04
CA ALA A 181 -12.08 7.51 -12.74
C ALA A 181 -11.45 8.82 -12.22
N GLN A 182 -10.25 8.73 -11.61
CA GLN A 182 -9.60 9.88 -10.95
C GLN A 182 -10.54 10.65 -10.01
N ARG A 183 -11.41 9.91 -9.31
CA ARG A 183 -12.40 10.51 -8.41
C ARG A 183 -12.82 9.60 -7.29
N TYR A 184 -12.95 8.30 -7.51
CA TYR A 184 -13.52 7.40 -6.52
C TYR A 184 -12.44 6.48 -5.95
N LEU A 185 -12.24 6.51 -4.64
CA LEU A 185 -11.55 5.45 -3.91
C LEU A 185 -12.52 4.32 -3.62
N LEU A 186 -12.21 3.15 -4.13
CA LEU A 186 -12.97 1.93 -3.92
C LEU A 186 -12.25 1.10 -2.87
N ILE A 187 -12.93 0.75 -1.77
CA ILE A 187 -12.40 -0.09 -0.70
C ILE A 187 -13.20 -1.37 -0.66
N PHE A 188 -12.53 -2.51 -0.73
CA PHE A 188 -13.20 -3.79 -0.78
C PHE A 188 -12.60 -4.80 0.20
N GLY A 189 -13.48 -5.50 0.90
CA GLY A 189 -13.13 -6.64 1.74
C GLY A 189 -12.28 -6.28 2.97
N GLY A 190 -11.29 -7.14 3.27
CA GLY A 190 -10.49 -7.13 4.49
C GLY A 190 -11.11 -7.91 5.64
N CYS A 191 -10.59 -7.72 6.84
CA CYS A 191 -11.08 -8.41 8.03
C CYS A 191 -10.95 -7.59 9.31
N SER A 192 -11.70 -8.03 10.32
CA SER A 192 -11.45 -7.77 11.74
C SER A 192 -10.84 -9.02 12.38
N HIS A 193 -10.70 -9.04 13.71
CA HIS A 193 -10.24 -10.25 14.41
C HIS A 193 -11.26 -11.40 14.40
N SER A 194 -12.53 -11.12 14.07
CA SER A 194 -13.63 -12.08 14.17
C SER A 194 -14.42 -12.24 12.87
N LEU A 195 -14.32 -11.28 11.95
CA LEU A 195 -15.12 -11.24 10.75
C LEU A 195 -14.24 -10.96 9.54
N PHE A 196 -14.60 -11.57 8.42
CA PHE A 196 -14.09 -11.18 7.12
C PHE A 196 -15.16 -10.37 6.40
N PHE A 197 -14.74 -9.26 5.81
CA PHE A 197 -15.61 -8.36 5.10
C PHE A 197 -15.68 -8.72 3.62
N ASN A 198 -16.83 -8.43 3.04
CA ASN A 198 -17.19 -8.72 1.66
C ASN A 198 -18.08 -7.58 1.10
N ASP A 199 -17.91 -6.39 1.65
CA ASP A 199 -18.57 -5.15 1.26
C ASP A 199 -17.64 -4.33 0.37
N LEU A 200 -18.24 -3.61 -0.58
CA LEU A 200 -17.60 -2.57 -1.37
C LEU A 200 -18.05 -1.21 -0.83
N HIS A 201 -17.07 -0.38 -0.49
CA HIS A 201 -17.26 1.02 -0.12
C HIS A 201 -16.69 1.92 -1.22
N VAL A 202 -17.38 3.02 -1.49
CA VAL A 202 -16.98 4.01 -2.48
C VAL A 202 -16.87 5.35 -1.78
N LEU A 203 -15.68 5.93 -1.80
CA LEU A 203 -15.39 7.26 -1.30
C LEU A 203 -15.08 8.16 -2.50
N ASP A 204 -15.86 9.22 -2.67
CA ASP A 204 -15.54 10.26 -3.65
C ASP A 204 -14.36 11.11 -3.11
N LEU A 205 -13.45 11.53 -3.99
CA LEU A 205 -12.19 12.22 -3.67
C LEU A 205 -12.17 13.66 -4.19
N GLU A 206 -13.09 14.03 -5.08
CA GLU A 206 -13.18 15.38 -5.64
C GLU A 206 -13.51 16.42 -4.55
N THR A 207 -14.31 16.01 -3.57
CA THR A 207 -14.74 16.86 -2.45
C THR A 207 -13.77 16.83 -1.25
N VAL A 208 -12.58 16.21 -1.40
CA VAL A 208 -11.51 16.27 -0.38
C VAL A 208 -10.92 17.69 -0.27
N SER A 209 -11.30 18.59 -1.19
CA SER A 209 -11.13 20.03 -1.07
C SER A 209 -12.43 20.69 -0.59
N ILE A 210 -12.67 20.66 0.73
CA ILE A 210 -13.66 21.44 1.50
C ILE A 210 -15.17 21.14 1.20
N TYR A 211 -15.88 20.57 2.20
CA TYR A 211 -17.35 20.35 2.37
C TYR A 211 -17.92 18.94 1.99
N PRO A 212 -19.11 18.52 2.52
CA PRO A 212 -19.39 17.14 2.97
C PRO A 212 -19.89 16.17 1.88
N PHE A 213 -19.60 14.87 2.10
CA PHE A 213 -19.79 13.77 1.14
C PHE A 213 -21.05 12.92 1.34
N GLN A 214 -21.46 12.26 0.23
CA GLN A 214 -22.54 11.27 0.14
C GLN A 214 -22.01 9.89 -0.30
N ILE A 215 -22.26 8.81 0.46
CA ILE A 215 -21.95 7.43 0.05
C ILE A 215 -22.99 6.99 -0.98
N LEU A 216 -22.53 6.61 -2.18
CA LEU A 216 -23.36 5.97 -3.20
C LEU A 216 -23.20 4.44 -3.12
N SER A 217 -24.02 3.83 -2.26
CA SER A 217 -24.35 2.40 -2.19
C SER A 217 -23.24 1.39 -1.85
N CYS A 218 -23.60 0.46 -0.95
CA CYS A 218 -22.83 -0.75 -0.63
C CYS A 218 -23.27 -1.88 -1.57
N PHE A 219 -22.34 -2.45 -2.33
CA PHE A 219 -22.57 -3.71 -3.04
C PHE A 219 -21.84 -4.83 -2.29
N GLN A 220 -22.56 -5.89 -1.95
CA GLN A 220 -21.98 -7.10 -1.37
C GLN A 220 -21.32 -7.94 -2.46
N ILE A 221 -20.01 -8.10 -2.40
CA ILE A 221 -19.22 -8.94 -3.31
C ILE A 221 -18.33 -9.86 -2.47
N ARG A 222 -18.10 -11.09 -2.92
CA ARG A 222 -17.49 -12.15 -2.10
C ARG A 222 -15.94 -12.15 -2.19
N TRP A 223 -15.26 -11.95 -1.05
CA TRP A 223 -13.89 -12.38 -0.63
C TRP A 223 -12.70 -12.11 -1.55
N THR A 224 -11.70 -11.28 -1.15
CA THR A 224 -10.49 -11.05 -1.99
C THR A 224 -9.25 -10.47 -1.30
N HIS A 225 -8.10 -10.53 -1.99
CA HIS A 225 -6.88 -9.71 -1.76
C HIS A 225 -6.35 -9.14 -3.09
N ASP A 226 -5.94 -7.87 -3.07
CA ASP A 226 -5.38 -7.08 -4.19
C ASP A 226 -6.33 -6.73 -5.35
N VAL A 227 -6.38 -5.43 -5.69
CA VAL A 227 -7.20 -4.82 -6.74
C VAL A 227 -6.30 -4.16 -7.78
N LEU A 228 -6.62 -4.36 -9.06
CA LEU A 228 -6.07 -3.62 -10.19
C LEU A 228 -7.22 -2.98 -10.99
N THR A 229 -7.13 -1.70 -11.32
CA THR A 229 -8.08 -1.03 -12.22
C THR A 229 -7.56 -1.06 -13.66
N LEU A 230 -8.35 -1.61 -14.58
CA LEU A 230 -8.03 -1.69 -16.02
C LEU A 230 -9.25 -1.26 -16.83
N GLY A 231 -9.16 -0.13 -17.53
CA GLY A 231 -10.12 0.25 -18.58
C GLY A 231 -11.61 0.16 -18.19
N GLY A 232 -11.97 0.57 -16.97
CA GLY A 232 -13.37 0.50 -16.48
C GLY A 232 -13.76 -0.79 -15.75
N PHE A 233 -12.80 -1.67 -15.47
CA PHE A 233 -12.96 -2.89 -14.68
C PHE A 233 -12.07 -2.87 -13.45
N ILE A 234 -12.55 -3.50 -12.38
CA ILE A 234 -11.77 -3.78 -11.18
C ILE A 234 -11.47 -5.28 -11.23
N LEU A 235 -10.20 -5.62 -11.43
CA LEU A 235 -9.70 -6.98 -11.29
C LEU A 235 -9.32 -7.18 -9.83
N ILE A 236 -9.93 -8.16 -9.18
CA ILE A 236 -9.57 -8.53 -7.83
C ILE A 236 -9.01 -9.95 -7.80
N TYR A 237 -7.84 -10.10 -7.17
CA TYR A 237 -7.13 -11.36 -7.03
C TYR A 237 -7.53 -12.09 -5.73
N HIS A 238 -7.26 -13.40 -5.65
CA HIS A 238 -7.51 -14.18 -4.44
C HIS A 238 -6.65 -15.45 -4.39
N GLU A 239 -6.07 -15.74 -3.21
CA GLU A 239 -5.45 -17.02 -2.87
C GLU A 239 -6.16 -17.63 -1.65
N ASN A 240 -6.79 -18.81 -1.83
CA ASN A 240 -7.58 -19.47 -0.79
C ASN A 240 -6.71 -20.33 0.14
N ARG A 241 -6.61 -19.99 1.43
CA ARG A 241 -5.84 -20.81 2.40
C ARG A 241 -6.60 -21.99 3.02
N MET A 242 -7.92 -22.10 2.86
CA MET A 242 -8.71 -23.15 3.54
C MET A 242 -9.04 -24.38 2.68
N SER A 243 -8.85 -24.35 1.38
CA SER A 243 -8.95 -25.54 0.53
C SER A 243 -8.15 -25.33 -0.74
N SER A 244 -7.13 -26.18 -0.95
CA SER A 244 -6.38 -26.37 -2.20
C SER A 244 -6.17 -25.11 -3.04
N TYR A 245 -4.97 -24.51 -3.03
CA TYR A 245 -4.50 -23.38 -3.84
C TYR A 245 -5.28 -23.19 -5.16
N ASN A 246 -6.43 -22.52 -5.07
CA ASN A 246 -7.33 -22.29 -6.20
C ASN A 246 -7.39 -20.78 -6.40
N THR A 247 -6.63 -20.32 -7.39
CA THR A 247 -6.63 -18.94 -7.86
C THR A 247 -7.96 -18.64 -8.55
N LYS A 248 -8.65 -17.58 -8.12
CA LYS A 248 -9.84 -17.06 -8.79
C LYS A 248 -9.64 -15.59 -9.11
N ILE A 249 -9.85 -15.22 -10.37
CA ILE A 249 -9.89 -13.82 -10.80
C ILE A 249 -11.34 -13.38 -10.74
N ILE A 250 -11.66 -12.40 -9.91
CA ILE A 250 -12.97 -11.76 -9.88
C ILE A 250 -12.87 -10.48 -10.71
N VAL A 251 -13.57 -10.44 -11.83
CA VAL A 251 -13.73 -9.20 -12.63
C VAL A 251 -15.03 -8.56 -12.19
N LEU A 252 -14.94 -7.41 -11.52
CA LEU A 252 -16.10 -6.58 -11.27
C LEU A 252 -16.26 -5.60 -12.43
N SER A 253 -17.38 -5.75 -13.13
CA SER A 253 -17.86 -4.69 -14.00
C SER A 253 -18.39 -3.57 -13.11
N ILE A 254 -17.82 -2.38 -13.24
CA ILE A 254 -18.36 -1.19 -12.62
C ILE A 254 -19.74 -0.93 -13.26
N PRO A 255 -20.83 -0.83 -12.47
CA PRO A 255 -22.16 -0.56 -12.99
C PRO A 255 -22.15 0.68 -13.91
N THR A 256 -22.90 0.64 -15.00
CA THR A 256 -23.01 1.74 -15.98
C THR A 256 -23.43 3.07 -15.35
N THR A 257 -24.07 3.05 -14.18
CA THR A 257 -24.43 4.23 -13.38
C THR A 257 -23.23 4.99 -12.83
N LEU A 258 -22.06 4.34 -12.66
CA LEU A 258 -20.79 4.98 -12.29
C LEU A 258 -19.93 5.35 -13.51
N ARG A 259 -20.35 5.00 -14.73
CA ARG A 259 -19.72 5.46 -15.98
C ARG A 259 -20.27 6.80 -16.48
N ALA A 260 -21.36 7.26 -15.86
CA ALA A 260 -22.08 8.47 -16.26
C ALA A 260 -21.64 9.73 -15.47
N PHE A 261 -20.59 9.62 -14.64
CA PHE A 261 -20.03 10.72 -13.84
C PHE A 261 -18.52 10.81 -14.05
#